data_AF-A0A9Q3DIC1-F1
#
_entry.id   AF-A0A9Q3DIC1-F1
#
_cell.length_a   1.000
_cell.length_b   1.000
_cell.length_c   1.000
_cell.angle_alpha   90.00
_cell.angle_beta   90.00
_cell.angle_gamma   90.00
#
_symmetry.space_group_name_H-M   'P 1'
#
loop_
_entity.id
_entity.type
_entity.pdbx_description
1 polymer ?
#
loop_
_entity_poly.entity_id
_entity_poly.type
_entity_poly.pdbx_seq_one_letter_code
_entity_poly.pdbx_strand_id
1 'polypeptide(L)'
;MTQERIKAYEKIRKALTEAPLLLMPYWSSPFKLYIDACGDGLGEALHQVQIIDQEPTEGPICYILRQIKPTEARYGSSKMRCLCLVWALEKLHYYIDGSVFEVITDCNAVKSILNMNKPNRNMLRWKIAIQEYREK
;
A
#
# COMPACT_ATOMS: atom_id res chain seq x y z
N MET A 1 -15.13 -1.14 -30.92
CA MET A 1 -14.27 -1.17 -29.71
C MET A 1 -13.17 -0.14 -29.93
N THR A 2 -12.99 0.86 -29.06
CA THR A 2 -12.00 1.94 -29.31
C THR A 2 -10.56 1.43 -29.15
N GLN A 3 -9.60 2.05 -29.85
CA GLN A 3 -8.18 1.67 -29.81
C GLN A 3 -7.64 1.63 -28.36
N GLU A 4 -8.08 2.57 -27.52
CA GLU A 4 -7.70 2.66 -26.11
C GLU A 4 -8.20 1.47 -25.29
N ARG A 5 -9.43 1.00 -25.54
CA ARG A 5 -10.00 -0.17 -24.85
C ARG A 5 -9.24 -1.45 -25.19
N ILE A 6 -8.80 -1.58 -26.44
CA ILE A 6 -7.98 -2.73 -26.88
C ILE A 6 -6.62 -2.68 -26.18
N LYS A 7 -5.96 -1.50 -26.14
CA LYS A 7 -4.69 -1.34 -25.41
C LYS A 7 -4.81 -1.66 -23.92
N ALA A 8 -5.88 -1.18 -23.27
CA ALA A 8 -6.13 -1.47 -21.85
C ALA A 8 -6.37 -2.97 -21.61
N TYR A 9 -7.16 -3.61 -22.47
CA TYR A 9 -7.39 -5.06 -22.42
C TYR A 9 -6.09 -5.86 -22.55
N GLU A 10 -5.27 -5.53 -23.55
CA GLU A 10 -3.98 -6.21 -23.76
C GLU A 10 -3.01 -5.98 -22.60
N LYS A 11 -3.01 -4.78 -22.00
CA LYS A 11 -2.19 -4.49 -20.80
C LYS A 11 -2.60 -5.37 -19.62
N ILE A 12 -3.90 -5.51 -19.37
CA ILE A 12 -4.42 -6.36 -18.28
C ILE A 12 -4.12 -7.83 -18.59
N ARG A 13 -4.35 -8.28 -19.83
CA ARG A 13 -4.04 -9.65 -20.25
C ARG A 13 -2.58 -9.98 -19.97
N LYS A 14 -1.67 -9.11 -20.42
CA LYS A 14 -0.23 -9.26 -20.20
C LYS A 14 0.12 -9.31 -18.71
N ALA A 15 -0.41 -8.39 -17.91
CA ALA A 15 -0.18 -8.36 -16.46
C ALA A 15 -0.67 -9.63 -15.75
N LEU A 16 -1.77 -10.24 -16.21
CA LEU A 16 -2.29 -11.49 -15.64
C LEU A 16 -1.49 -12.71 -16.06
N THR A 17 -1.00 -12.76 -17.30
CA THR A 17 -0.22 -13.89 -17.82
C THR A 17 1.24 -13.87 -17.37
N GLU A 18 1.78 -12.69 -17.09
CA GLU A 18 3.17 -12.48 -16.64
C GLU A 18 3.24 -12.12 -15.16
N ALA A 19 2.15 -12.31 -14.40
CA ALA A 19 2.11 -12.01 -12.99
C ALA A 19 3.18 -12.82 -12.25
N PRO A 20 3.97 -12.18 -11.35
CA PRO A 20 4.91 -12.92 -10.52
C PRO A 20 4.15 -13.89 -9.60
N LEU A 21 4.77 -15.02 -9.26
CA LEU A 21 4.23 -15.93 -8.27
C LEU A 21 4.12 -15.19 -6.92
N LEU A 22 2.93 -15.27 -6.32
CA LEU A 22 2.72 -14.74 -4.98
C LEU A 22 3.31 -15.70 -3.94
N LEU A 23 4.00 -15.14 -2.96
CA LEU A 23 4.53 -15.86 -1.81
C LEU A 23 3.46 -16.06 -0.76
N MET A 24 3.50 -17.21 -0.09
CA MET A 24 2.70 -17.46 1.12
C MET A 24 3.29 -16.64 2.28
N PRO A 25 2.47 -15.95 3.09
CA PRO A 25 2.99 -15.14 4.19
C PRO A 25 3.59 -16.02 5.30
N TYR A 26 4.77 -15.63 5.79
CA TYR A 26 5.35 -16.16 7.03
C TYR A 26 5.14 -15.15 8.16
N TRP A 27 4.26 -15.48 9.10
CA TRP A 27 3.86 -14.59 10.20
C TRP A 27 4.99 -14.21 11.18
N SER A 28 6.06 -15.01 11.22
CA SER A 28 7.24 -14.75 12.07
C SER A 28 8.23 -13.75 11.45
N SER A 29 8.05 -13.40 10.18
CA SER A 29 8.98 -12.55 9.43
C SER A 29 8.35 -11.19 9.14
N PRO A 30 9.14 -10.10 9.12
CA PRO A 30 8.59 -8.77 8.91
C PRO A 30 8.06 -8.60 7.48
N PHE A 31 6.97 -7.84 7.34
CA PHE A 31 6.43 -7.46 6.03
C PHE A 31 7.03 -6.14 5.54
N LYS A 32 6.97 -5.93 4.22
CA LYS A 32 7.26 -4.66 3.56
C LYS A 32 6.02 -4.18 2.83
N LEU A 33 5.46 -3.06 3.26
CA LEU A 33 4.28 -2.46 2.66
C LEU A 33 4.71 -1.30 1.75
N TYR A 34 4.72 -1.54 0.45
CA TYR A 34 4.90 -0.49 -0.55
C TYR A 34 3.59 0.23 -0.78
N ILE A 35 3.62 1.55 -0.74
CA ILE A 35 2.43 2.39 -0.99
C ILE A 35 2.73 3.43 -2.07
N ASP A 36 1.79 3.63 -2.97
CA ASP A 36 1.79 4.71 -3.95
C ASP A 36 0.38 5.24 -4.21
N ALA A 37 0.30 6.53 -4.48
CA ALA A 37 -0.95 7.20 -4.80
C ALA A 37 -0.74 8.23 -5.90
N CYS A 38 -1.58 8.13 -6.93
CA CYS A 38 -1.64 9.09 -8.03
C CYS A 38 -3.00 9.78 -8.07
N GLY A 39 -3.31 10.56 -9.12
CA GLY A 39 -4.61 11.23 -9.24
C GLY A 39 -5.77 10.27 -9.54
N ASP A 40 -5.47 9.08 -10.05
CA ASP A 40 -6.48 8.12 -10.53
C ASP A 40 -6.76 7.00 -9.53
N GLY A 41 -5.78 6.66 -8.69
CA GLY A 41 -5.83 5.46 -7.85
C GLY A 41 -4.86 5.49 -6.67
N LEU A 42 -5.19 4.65 -5.70
CA LEU A 42 -4.32 4.24 -4.60
C LEU A 42 -3.87 2.80 -4.91
N GLY A 43 -2.60 2.50 -4.72
CA GLY A 43 -2.06 1.17 -4.96
C GLY A 43 -1.00 0.80 -3.94
N GLU A 44 -1.04 -0.46 -3.51
CA GLU A 44 -0.15 -0.99 -2.50
C GLU A 44 0.25 -2.42 -2.83
N ALA A 45 1.47 -2.76 -2.44
CA ALA A 45 2.02 -4.09 -2.56
C ALA A 45 2.57 -4.52 -1.20
N LEU A 46 2.04 -5.63 -0.68
CA LEU A 46 2.56 -6.28 0.51
C LEU A 46 3.59 -7.31 0.08
N HIS A 47 4.83 -7.12 0.50
CA HIS A 47 5.96 -7.95 0.18
C HIS A 47 6.55 -8.55 1.45
N GLN A 48 7.37 -9.59 1.28
CA GLN A 48 8.17 -10.15 2.35
C GLN A 48 9.48 -10.70 1.80
N VAL A 49 10.54 -10.62 2.60
CA VAL A 49 11.82 -11.27 2.30
C VAL A 49 11.77 -12.69 2.86
N GLN A 50 11.96 -13.68 1.99
CA GLN A 50 11.96 -15.11 2.32
C GLN A 50 13.20 -15.78 1.75
N ILE A 51 13.64 -16.88 2.37
CA ILE A 51 14.71 -17.70 1.80
C ILE A 51 14.11 -18.62 0.76
N ILE A 52 14.48 -18.41 -0.50
CA ILE A 52 14.07 -19.24 -1.65
C ILE A 52 15.38 -19.73 -2.29
N ASP A 53 15.51 -21.04 -2.48
CA ASP A 53 16.73 -21.65 -3.04
C ASP A 53 18.03 -21.21 -2.33
N GLN A 54 17.96 -21.09 -0.98
CA GLN A 54 19.04 -20.64 -0.10
C GLN A 54 19.45 -19.17 -0.20
N GLU A 55 18.73 -18.36 -0.97
CA GLU A 55 18.99 -16.93 -1.16
C GLU A 55 17.84 -16.07 -0.59
N PRO A 56 18.13 -14.93 0.05
CA PRO A 56 17.12 -13.99 0.50
C PRO A 56 16.47 -13.30 -0.71
N THR A 57 15.23 -13.66 -0.99
CA THR A 57 14.45 -13.13 -2.10
C THR A 57 13.26 -12.36 -1.56
N GLU A 58 13.12 -11.11 -1.97
CA GLU A 58 11.91 -10.34 -1.73
C GLU A 58 10.85 -10.70 -2.77
N GLY A 59 9.66 -11.10 -2.32
CA GLY A 59 8.56 -11.38 -3.21
C GLY A 59 7.22 -10.83 -2.73
N PRO A 60 6.27 -10.67 -3.65
CA PRO A 60 4.95 -10.14 -3.34
C PRO A 60 4.08 -11.20 -2.68
N ILE A 61 3.34 -10.81 -1.65
CA ILE A 61 2.28 -11.62 -1.03
C ILE A 61 0.93 -11.22 -1.58
N CYS A 62 0.69 -9.91 -1.68
CA CYS A 62 -0.60 -9.38 -2.11
C CYS A 62 -0.44 -8.02 -2.77
N TYR A 63 -1.29 -7.74 -3.77
CA TYR A 63 -1.47 -6.42 -4.36
C TYR A 63 -2.89 -5.97 -4.11
N ILE A 64 -3.05 -4.73 -3.63
CA ILE A 64 -4.35 -4.08 -3.51
C ILE A 64 -4.30 -2.75 -4.25
N LEU A 65 -5.43 -2.40 -4.87
CA LEU A 65 -5.58 -1.11 -5.54
C LEU A 65 -7.04 -0.69 -5.53
N ARG A 66 -7.29 0.62 -5.51
CA ARG A 66 -8.62 1.17 -5.73
C ARG A 66 -8.58 2.49 -6.45
N GLN A 67 -9.66 2.79 -7.17
CA GLN A 67 -9.87 4.13 -7.70
C GLN A 67 -10.16 5.13 -6.59
N ILE A 68 -9.73 6.37 -6.83
CA ILE A 68 -9.92 7.49 -5.92
C ILE A 68 -11.38 7.98 -6.03
N LYS A 69 -11.98 8.30 -4.89
CA LYS A 69 -13.34 8.87 -4.86
C LYS A 69 -13.31 10.33 -5.30
N PRO A 70 -14.39 10.88 -5.88
CA PRO A 70 -14.45 12.29 -6.29
C PRO A 70 -14.11 13.30 -5.18
N THR A 71 -14.38 12.95 -3.92
CA THR A 71 -14.02 13.76 -2.74
C THR A 71 -12.53 13.69 -2.39
N GLU A 72 -11.90 12.55 -2.63
CA GLU A 72 -10.48 12.28 -2.40
C GLU A 72 -9.61 12.90 -3.50
N ALA A 73 -10.15 13.05 -4.73
CA ALA A 73 -9.46 13.69 -5.86
C ALA A 73 -9.07 15.15 -5.62
N ARG A 74 -9.67 15.80 -4.62
CA ARG A 74 -9.31 17.18 -4.20
C ARG A 74 -8.12 17.23 -3.25
N TYR A 75 -7.61 16.08 -2.82
CA TYR A 75 -6.45 16.02 -1.92
C TYR A 75 -5.16 16.29 -2.69
N GLY A 76 -4.25 17.04 -2.08
CA GLY A 76 -2.89 17.16 -2.60
C GLY A 76 -2.14 15.82 -2.53
N SER A 77 -1.10 15.67 -3.34
CA SER A 77 -0.29 14.45 -3.48
C SER A 77 0.15 13.83 -2.14
N SER A 78 0.63 14.67 -1.21
CA SER A 78 1.03 14.26 0.13
C SER A 78 -0.11 13.65 0.94
N LYS A 79 -1.30 14.25 0.85
CA LYS A 79 -2.49 13.80 1.58
C LYS A 79 -3.07 12.53 0.95
N MET A 80 -2.96 12.37 -0.37
CA MET A 80 -3.35 11.14 -1.07
C MET A 80 -2.49 9.94 -0.62
N ARG A 81 -1.18 10.13 -0.46
CA ARG A 81 -0.30 9.06 0.04
C ARG A 81 -0.57 8.70 1.52
N CYS A 82 -0.95 9.67 2.35
CA CYS A 82 -1.39 9.36 3.71
C CYS A 82 -2.71 8.57 3.72
N LEU A 83 -3.65 8.93 2.83
CA LEU A 83 -4.89 8.19 2.65
C LEU A 83 -4.64 6.75 2.16
N CYS A 84 -3.70 6.58 1.23
CA CYS A 84 -3.22 5.30 0.73
C CYS A 84 -2.76 4.41 1.90
N LEU A 85 -1.83 4.89 2.72
CA LEU A 85 -1.40 4.13 3.91
C LEU A 85 -2.56 3.72 4.82
N VAL A 86 -3.44 4.66 5.19
CA VAL A 86 -4.55 4.37 6.10
C VAL A 86 -5.49 3.32 5.50
N TRP A 87 -5.78 3.43 4.20
CA TRP A 87 -6.61 2.47 3.49
C TRP A 87 -5.95 1.09 3.42
N ALA A 88 -4.64 1.04 3.16
CA ALA A 88 -3.86 -0.17 3.13
C ALA A 88 -3.87 -0.91 4.46
N LEU A 89 -3.65 -0.19 5.57
CA LEU A 89 -3.71 -0.75 6.92
C LEU A 89 -5.09 -1.34 7.24
N GLU A 90 -6.17 -0.64 6.85
CA GLU A 90 -7.53 -1.15 7.04
C GLU A 90 -7.78 -2.42 6.22
N LYS A 91 -7.30 -2.50 4.98
CA LYS A 91 -7.52 -3.65 4.09
C LYS A 91 -6.63 -4.84 4.38
N LEU A 92 -5.41 -4.59 4.81
CA LEU A 92 -4.42 -5.60 5.14
C LEU A 92 -4.34 -5.87 6.65
N HIS A 93 -5.35 -5.44 7.42
CA HIS A 93 -5.40 -5.64 8.87
C HIS A 93 -5.11 -7.09 9.27
N TYR A 94 -5.72 -8.07 8.59
CA TYR A 94 -5.51 -9.50 8.86
C TYR A 94 -4.09 -10.00 8.56
N TYR A 95 -3.31 -9.27 7.74
CA TYR A 95 -1.91 -9.58 7.49
C TYR A 95 -0.97 -8.88 8.46
N ILE A 96 -1.30 -7.64 8.82
CA ILE A 96 -0.38 -6.72 9.49
C ILE A 96 -0.59 -6.70 11.00
N ASP A 97 -1.80 -6.98 11.49
CA ASP A 97 -2.05 -6.96 12.94
C ASP A 97 -1.18 -7.98 13.68
N GLY A 98 -0.51 -7.51 14.73
CA GLY A 98 0.44 -8.30 15.52
C GLY A 98 1.74 -8.65 14.81
N SER A 99 1.95 -8.19 13.57
CA SER A 99 3.17 -8.44 12.79
C SER A 99 4.04 -7.18 12.72
N VAL A 100 5.36 -7.37 12.61
CA VAL A 100 6.29 -6.27 12.32
C VAL A 100 6.25 -5.97 10.83
N PHE A 101 6.19 -4.70 10.45
CA PHE A 101 6.25 -4.31 9.06
C PHE A 101 6.91 -2.95 8.86
N GLU A 102 7.49 -2.75 7.68
CA GLU A 102 8.04 -1.48 7.24
C GLU A 102 7.18 -0.88 6.12
N VAL A 103 6.88 0.41 6.21
CA VAL A 103 6.19 1.14 5.13
C VAL A 103 7.22 1.81 4.23
N ILE A 104 7.19 1.44 2.94
CA ILE A 104 8.10 1.97 1.91
C ILE A 104 7.31 2.94 1.04
N THR A 105 7.77 4.19 1.01
CA THR A 105 7.16 5.28 0.24
C THR A 105 8.19 6.34 -0.13
N ASP A 106 7.97 6.99 -1.28
CA ASP A 106 8.76 8.12 -1.77
C ASP A 106 8.40 9.45 -1.07
N CYS A 107 7.40 9.46 -0.20
CA CYS A 107 6.84 10.68 0.36
C CYS A 107 7.06 10.84 1.86
N ASN A 108 7.85 11.85 2.19
CA ASN A 108 8.10 12.25 3.58
C ASN A 108 6.83 12.69 4.32
N ALA A 109 5.74 13.06 3.63
CA ALA A 109 4.50 13.47 4.30
C ALA A 109 3.87 12.37 5.15
N VAL A 110 4.07 11.11 4.77
CA VAL A 110 3.62 9.94 5.54
C VAL A 110 4.36 9.87 6.88
N LYS A 111 5.65 10.20 6.91
CA LYS A 111 6.40 10.33 8.17
C LYS A 111 5.94 11.54 8.98
N SER A 112 5.65 12.65 8.30
CA SER A 112 5.21 13.90 8.95
C SER A 112 3.86 13.80 9.66
N ILE A 113 2.91 12.97 9.18
CA ILE A 113 1.60 12.84 9.83
C ILE A 113 1.70 12.33 11.28
N LEU A 114 2.70 11.49 11.55
CA LEU A 114 2.95 10.92 12.87
C LEU A 114 3.51 11.96 13.84
N ASN A 115 4.39 12.84 13.34
CA ASN A 115 5.06 13.86 14.14
C ASN A 115 4.28 15.20 14.20
N MET A 116 3.11 15.26 13.57
CA MET A 116 2.34 16.50 13.51
C MET A 116 1.69 16.83 14.87
N ASN A 117 2.00 18.02 15.39
CA ASN A 117 1.49 18.51 16.69
C ASN A 117 0.04 19.03 16.60
N LYS A 118 -0.34 19.65 15.47
CA LYS A 118 -1.67 20.22 15.26
C LYS A 118 -2.30 19.70 13.95
N PRO A 119 -2.66 18.41 13.89
CA PRO A 119 -3.30 17.84 12.71
C PRO A 119 -4.74 18.38 12.55
N ASN A 120 -5.19 18.53 11.31
CA ASN A 120 -6.62 18.76 11.05
C ASN A 120 -7.44 17.50 11.41
N ARG A 121 -8.77 17.63 11.47
CA ARG A 121 -9.66 16.53 11.90
C ARG A 121 -9.45 15.22 11.14
N ASN A 122 -9.23 15.28 9.82
CA ASN A 122 -9.00 14.06 9.02
C ASN A 122 -7.64 13.44 9.33
N MET A 123 -6.58 14.26 9.41
CA MET A 123 -5.23 13.81 9.72
C MET A 123 -5.13 13.27 11.15
N LEU A 124 -5.91 13.81 12.10
CA LEU A 124 -5.97 13.27 13.46
C LEU A 124 -6.55 11.85 13.46
N ARG A 125 -7.65 11.61 12.74
CA ARG A 125 -8.24 10.27 12.59
C ARG A 125 -7.25 9.29 11.96
N TRP A 126 -6.53 9.73 10.93
CA TRP A 126 -5.51 8.92 10.26
C TRP A 126 -4.31 8.63 11.16
N LYS A 127 -3.85 9.62 11.93
CA LYS A 127 -2.78 9.45 12.90
C LYS A 127 -3.13 8.38 13.93
N ILE A 128 -4.35 8.43 14.49
CA ILE A 128 -4.85 7.42 15.44
C ILE A 128 -4.86 6.03 14.80
N ALA A 129 -5.38 5.91 13.58
CA ALA A 129 -5.42 4.63 12.86
C ALA A 129 -4.03 4.04 12.59
N ILE A 130 -3.02 4.88 12.31
CA ILE A 130 -1.65 4.41 12.09
C ILE A 130 -0.96 4.07 13.43
N GLN A 131 -1.26 4.81 14.50
CA GLN A 131 -0.66 4.58 15.82
C GLN A 131 -0.99 3.21 16.41
N GLU A 132 -2.15 2.65 16.09
CA GLU A 132 -2.56 1.30 16.52
C GLU A 132 -1.54 0.20 16.14
N TYR A 133 -0.82 0.40 15.03
CA TYR A 133 0.13 -0.56 14.49
C TYR A 133 1.59 -0.29 14.91
N ARG A 134 1.85 0.74 15.73
CA ARG A 134 3.21 1.14 16.13
C ARG A 134 3.65 0.56 17.47
N GLU A 135 2.70 0.26 18.35
CA GLU A 135 2.95 -0.07 19.76
C GLU A 135 2.92 -1.58 20.06
N LYS A 136 2.98 -2.42 19.03
CA LYS A 136 3.07 -3.89 19.14
C LYS A 136 4.39 -4.37 18.55
#